data_AF-A0AAD9JK47-F1
#
_entry.id   AF-A0AAD9JK47-F1
#
_cell.length_a   1.000
_cell.length_b   1.000
_cell.length_c   1.000
_cell.angle_alpha   90.00
_cell.angle_beta   90.00
_cell.angle_gamma   90.00
#
_symmetry.space_group_name_H-M   'P 1'
#
loop_
_entity.id
_entity.type
_entity.pdbx_description
1 polymer ?
#
loop_
_entity_poly.entity_id
_entity_poly.type
_entity_poly.pdbx_seq_one_letter_code
_entity_poly.pdbx_strand_id
1 'polypeptide(L)'
;MFRHFRYLSRFVRLCGRCQAIIMGRYFVGGMLISAAGVSVNDTYSYAKLEVNKEQLSDSYLTKMASVQAVNSSTALLTQSLSILLDVMDRYVDLLSVLVQLMELQLQVFGSGSQEDQVWDAIMDTRKQISDCKAKKLEFDAIFSSAEIALQASGEAAHITGAVYAGIAANEHLFSATTQLKHRQSIVEEAEIELHRVEAKCIKKLGKKDKQTKSEASSVVREDDLLSESPKLSDHQKGTTNHNNSNNQSDENDIILGDIFEDEAYTENAEEDFSSK
;
A
#
# COMPACT_ATOMS: atom_id res chain seq x y z
N MET A 1 -24.52 -23.52 -16.43
CA MET A 1 -23.13 -23.37 -16.93
C MET A 1 -23.04 -22.33 -18.06
N PHE A 2 -23.61 -21.12 -17.89
CA PHE A 2 -23.60 -20.04 -18.91
C PHE A 2 -23.81 -18.63 -18.33
N ARG A 3 -23.26 -18.34 -17.12
CA ARG A 3 -23.45 -17.03 -16.46
C ARG A 3 -22.15 -16.28 -16.10
N HIS A 4 -20.97 -16.88 -16.22
CA HIS A 4 -19.70 -16.20 -15.88
C HIS A 4 -19.05 -15.41 -17.02
N PHE A 5 -19.52 -15.56 -18.27
CA PHE A 5 -18.88 -14.92 -19.43
C PHE A 5 -19.26 -13.43 -19.65
N ARG A 6 -20.10 -12.83 -18.78
CA ARG A 6 -20.49 -11.41 -18.89
C ARG A 6 -19.62 -10.44 -18.07
N TYR A 7 -18.67 -10.93 -17.28
CA TYR A 7 -17.77 -10.06 -16.52
C TYR A 7 -16.53 -9.61 -17.33
N LEU A 8 -16.06 -10.40 -18.29
CA LEU A 8 -14.88 -10.04 -19.10
C LEU A 8 -15.15 -8.90 -20.10
N SER A 9 -16.36 -8.77 -20.66
CA SER A 9 -16.65 -7.70 -21.62
C SER A 9 -16.94 -6.33 -20.98
N ARG A 10 -17.08 -6.27 -19.64
CA ARG A 10 -17.14 -4.99 -18.91
C ARG A 10 -15.76 -4.46 -18.51
N PHE A 11 -14.73 -5.31 -18.45
CA PHE A 11 -13.38 -4.86 -18.10
C PHE A 11 -12.68 -4.12 -19.25
N VAL A 12 -12.87 -4.57 -20.50
CA VAL A 12 -12.24 -3.91 -21.67
C VAL A 12 -12.88 -2.56 -22.03
N ARG A 13 -14.10 -2.24 -21.55
CA ARG A 13 -14.71 -0.90 -21.68
C ARG A 13 -14.48 0.03 -20.49
N LEU A 14 -13.82 -0.44 -19.42
CA LEU A 14 -13.48 0.42 -18.27
C LEU A 14 -12.08 1.03 -18.36
N CYS A 15 -11.28 0.66 -19.37
CA CYS A 15 -9.97 1.28 -19.63
C CYS A 15 -10.09 2.69 -20.28
N GLY A 16 -11.24 3.02 -20.89
CA GLY A 16 -11.49 4.33 -21.51
C GLY A 16 -12.19 5.38 -20.64
N ARG A 17 -12.54 5.06 -19.37
CA ARG A 17 -13.26 5.99 -18.47
C ARG A 17 -12.49 6.34 -17.19
N CYS A 18 -11.31 5.77 -16.95
CA CYS A 18 -10.45 6.17 -15.84
C CYS A 18 -9.64 7.46 -16.10
N GLN A 19 -9.62 7.97 -17.33
CA GLN A 19 -9.00 9.28 -17.64
C GLN A 19 -9.98 10.47 -17.54
N ALA A 20 -11.25 10.25 -17.19
CA ALA A 20 -12.28 11.31 -17.11
C ALA A 20 -12.81 11.58 -15.69
N ILE A 21 -12.20 11.02 -14.64
CA ILE A 21 -12.54 11.32 -13.23
C ILE A 21 -11.53 12.31 -12.59
N ILE A 22 -10.48 12.70 -13.31
CA ILE A 22 -9.46 13.65 -12.84
C ILE A 22 -9.79 15.13 -13.14
N MET A 23 -10.92 15.45 -13.78
CA MET A 23 -11.32 16.84 -14.06
C MET A 23 -12.84 17.10 -13.91
N GLY A 24 -13.45 16.73 -12.77
CA GLY A 24 -14.91 16.80 -12.66
C GLY A 24 -15.55 16.99 -11.28
N ARG A 25 -14.81 17.37 -10.22
CA ARG A 25 -15.42 17.68 -8.90
C ARG A 25 -14.81 18.90 -8.20
N TYR A 26 -14.59 19.98 -8.94
CA TYR A 26 -14.39 21.33 -8.40
C TYR A 26 -15.44 22.30 -8.92
N PHE A 27 -16.73 21.97 -8.86
CA PHE A 27 -17.80 22.96 -9.04
C PHE A 27 -19.16 22.35 -8.67
N VAL A 28 -19.70 22.66 -7.48
CA VAL A 28 -21.10 23.06 -7.20
C VAL A 28 -21.15 23.29 -5.68
N GLY A 29 -20.99 24.55 -5.31
CA GLY A 29 -21.07 25.07 -3.95
C GLY A 29 -20.78 26.56 -3.96
N GLY A 30 -21.17 27.24 -5.04
CA GLY A 30 -21.12 28.69 -5.15
C GLY A 30 -22.08 29.26 -4.13
N MET A 31 -21.56 29.54 -2.94
CA MET A 31 -22.15 30.53 -2.06
C MET A 31 -22.14 31.83 -2.87
N LEU A 32 -23.33 32.26 -3.27
CA LEU A 32 -23.60 33.57 -3.85
C LEU A 32 -23.07 34.63 -2.88
N ILE A 33 -21.82 35.04 -3.07
CA ILE A 33 -21.35 36.35 -2.62
C ILE A 33 -22.03 37.33 -3.56
N SER A 34 -23.23 37.75 -3.14
CA SER A 34 -23.90 38.90 -3.71
C SER A 34 -22.92 40.06 -3.60
N ALA A 35 -22.40 40.51 -4.74
CA ALA A 35 -21.66 41.75 -4.86
C ALA A 35 -22.64 42.91 -4.64
N ALA A 36 -23.00 43.14 -3.38
CA ALA A 36 -23.40 44.46 -2.96
C ALA A 36 -22.12 45.29 -2.99
N GLY A 37 -22.01 46.18 -3.98
CA GLY A 37 -20.98 47.20 -4.00
C GLY A 37 -21.08 47.99 -2.70
N VAL A 38 -20.20 47.70 -1.74
CA VAL A 38 -19.91 48.61 -0.64
C VAL A 38 -19.12 49.73 -1.28
N SER A 39 -19.85 50.81 -1.60
CA SER A 39 -19.27 52.13 -1.78
C SER A 39 -18.33 52.37 -0.60
N VAL A 40 -17.02 52.37 -0.86
CA VAL A 40 -16.01 52.78 0.10
C VAL A 40 -16.17 54.29 0.26
N ASN A 41 -17.10 54.69 1.12
CA ASN A 41 -17.03 56.00 1.72
C ASN A 41 -15.91 55.93 2.74
N ASP A 42 -14.79 56.56 2.40
CA ASP A 42 -13.69 56.86 3.30
C ASP A 42 -14.19 57.74 4.46
N THR A 43 -14.72 57.07 5.47
CA THR A 43 -14.78 57.58 6.82
C THR A 43 -14.08 56.55 7.70
N TYR A 44 -12.76 56.67 7.79
CA TYR A 44 -11.96 56.02 8.83
C TYR A 44 -12.40 56.59 10.18
N SER A 45 -13.50 56.05 10.71
CA SER A 45 -13.76 56.07 12.14
C SER A 45 -12.71 55.17 12.75
N TYR A 46 -11.73 55.75 13.44
CA TYR A 46 -10.90 55.01 14.38
C TYR A 46 -11.83 54.46 15.45
N ALA A 47 -12.39 53.27 15.19
CA ALA A 47 -12.98 52.45 16.23
C ALA A 47 -11.88 52.31 17.26
N LYS A 48 -12.06 52.99 18.39
CA LYS A 48 -11.17 52.90 19.53
C LYS A 48 -11.12 51.42 19.88
N LEU A 49 -10.03 50.76 19.47
CA LEU A 49 -9.67 49.43 19.95
C LEU A 49 -9.52 49.65 21.45
N GLU A 50 -10.56 49.33 22.20
CA GLU A 50 -10.49 49.19 23.64
C GLU A 50 -9.65 47.96 23.89
N VAL A 51 -8.33 48.14 23.78
CA VAL A 51 -7.36 47.11 24.08
C VAL A 51 -7.45 46.89 25.58
N ASN A 52 -8.15 45.85 25.97
CA ASN A 52 -8.22 45.46 27.36
C ASN A 52 -6.79 45.09 27.80
N LYS A 53 -6.27 45.80 28.80
CA LYS A 53 -4.89 45.65 29.30
C LYS A 53 -4.60 44.21 29.73
N GLU A 54 -5.63 43.46 30.09
CA GLU A 54 -5.58 42.04 30.43
C GLU A 54 -5.33 41.12 29.21
N GLN A 55 -5.79 41.50 28.01
CA GLN A 55 -5.57 40.77 26.75
C GLN A 55 -4.16 40.99 26.16
N LEU A 56 -3.46 42.03 26.61
CA LEU A 56 -2.04 42.27 26.29
C LEU A 56 -1.10 41.67 27.34
N SER A 57 -1.62 40.99 28.37
CA SER A 57 -0.76 40.31 29.34
C SER A 57 0.01 39.18 28.65
N ASP A 58 1.30 39.06 28.94
CA ASP A 58 2.16 37.98 28.45
C ASP A 58 1.55 36.59 28.72
N SER A 59 0.85 36.44 29.85
CA SER A 59 0.14 35.20 30.20
C SER A 59 -1.01 34.88 29.25
N TYR A 60 -1.81 35.88 28.87
CA TYR A 60 -2.91 35.71 27.93
C TYR A 60 -2.38 35.37 26.52
N LEU A 61 -1.35 36.08 26.06
CA LEU A 61 -0.73 35.83 24.76
C LEU A 61 -0.13 34.42 24.67
N THR A 62 0.58 33.99 25.72
CA THR A 62 1.16 32.64 25.79
C THR A 62 0.06 31.55 25.80
N LYS A 63 -1.04 31.80 26.51
CA LYS A 63 -2.22 30.91 26.51
C LYS A 63 -2.89 30.83 25.14
N MET A 64 -3.01 31.94 24.42
CA MET A 64 -3.60 31.93 23.07
C MET A 64 -2.67 31.26 22.05
N ALA A 65 -1.37 31.47 22.16
CA ALA A 65 -0.38 30.79 21.32
C ALA A 65 -0.41 29.27 21.52
N SER A 66 -0.53 28.79 22.76
CA SER A 66 -0.63 27.34 23.03
C SER A 66 -1.93 26.73 22.51
N VAL A 67 -3.06 27.42 22.64
CA VAL A 67 -4.33 27.00 22.03
C VAL A 67 -4.23 26.93 20.50
N GLN A 68 -3.58 27.90 19.87
CA GLN A 68 -3.37 27.89 18.42
C GLN A 68 -2.45 26.74 17.98
N ALA A 69 -1.44 26.40 18.77
CA ALA A 69 -0.56 25.26 18.53
C ALA A 69 -1.32 23.92 18.61
N VAL A 70 -2.20 23.77 19.60
CA VAL A 70 -3.11 22.62 19.72
C VAL A 70 -3.99 22.51 18.47
N ASN A 71 -4.70 23.57 18.10
CA ASN A 71 -5.61 23.55 16.95
C ASN A 71 -4.89 23.18 15.65
N SER A 72 -3.69 23.73 15.44
CA SER A 72 -2.88 23.46 14.24
C SER A 72 -2.41 22.01 14.20
N SER A 73 -1.97 21.48 15.35
CA SER A 73 -1.53 20.08 15.47
C SER A 73 -2.70 19.10 15.32
N THR A 74 -3.87 19.42 15.88
CA THR A 74 -5.09 18.63 15.70
C THR A 74 -5.53 18.59 14.23
N ALA A 75 -5.45 19.71 13.51
CA ALA A 75 -5.76 19.75 12.09
C ALA A 75 -4.80 18.87 11.28
N LEU A 76 -3.49 18.94 11.57
CA LEU A 76 -2.49 18.08 10.92
C LEU A 76 -2.76 16.60 11.21
N LEU A 77 -3.02 16.24 12.47
CA LEU A 77 -3.33 14.86 12.88
C LEU A 77 -4.58 14.32 12.17
N THR A 78 -5.64 15.13 12.12
CA THR A 78 -6.91 14.71 11.49
C THR A 78 -6.74 14.51 9.99
N GLN A 79 -5.99 15.40 9.34
CA GLN A 79 -5.73 15.31 7.91
C GLN A 79 -4.82 14.13 7.57
N SER A 80 -3.76 13.90 8.34
CA SER A 80 -2.86 12.76 8.14
C SER A 80 -3.57 11.44 8.41
N LEU A 81 -4.39 11.36 9.46
CA LEU A 81 -5.24 10.20 9.73
C LEU A 81 -6.18 9.90 8.56
N SER A 82 -6.93 10.90 8.08
CA SER A 82 -7.87 10.69 6.97
C SER A 82 -7.18 10.13 5.72
N ILE A 83 -6.02 10.69 5.36
CA ILE A 83 -5.25 10.21 4.20
C ILE A 83 -4.72 8.79 4.45
N LEU A 84 -4.21 8.52 5.65
CA LEU A 84 -3.69 7.20 6.01
C LEU A 84 -4.78 6.13 5.95
N LEU A 85 -5.99 6.44 6.44
CA LEU A 85 -7.14 5.56 6.34
C LEU A 85 -7.53 5.27 4.89
N ASP A 86 -7.60 6.30 4.04
CA ASP A 86 -7.91 6.14 2.61
C ASP A 86 -6.87 5.27 1.89
N VAL A 87 -5.59 5.43 2.23
CA VAL A 87 -4.49 4.62 1.67
C VAL A 87 -4.56 3.18 2.16
N MET A 88 -4.91 2.95 3.43
CA MET A 88 -5.12 1.60 3.99
C MET A 88 -6.29 0.89 3.31
N ASP A 89 -7.43 1.56 3.13
CA ASP A 89 -8.60 0.98 2.47
C ASP A 89 -8.28 0.61 1.01
N ARG A 90 -7.58 1.50 0.28
CA ARG A 90 -7.09 1.20 -1.07
C ARG A 90 -6.11 0.02 -1.11
N TYR A 91 -5.24 -0.09 -0.11
CA TYR A 91 -4.30 -1.19 -0.01
C TYR A 91 -5.04 -2.53 0.16
N VAL A 92 -6.03 -2.58 1.06
CA VAL A 92 -6.88 -3.77 1.26
C VAL A 92 -7.62 -4.17 -0.03
N ASP A 93 -8.18 -3.19 -0.74
CA ASP A 93 -8.85 -3.45 -2.04
C ASP A 93 -7.90 -4.08 -3.05
N LEU A 94 -6.66 -3.56 -3.17
CA LEU A 94 -5.66 -4.11 -4.07
C LEU A 94 -5.22 -5.52 -3.67
N LEU A 95 -5.09 -5.82 -2.37
CA LEU A 95 -4.81 -7.17 -1.88
C LEU A 95 -5.94 -8.14 -2.26
N SER A 96 -7.19 -7.72 -2.11
CA SER A 96 -8.36 -8.52 -2.50
C SER A 96 -8.40 -8.80 -4.00
N VAL A 97 -8.05 -7.82 -4.83
CA VAL A 97 -7.92 -8.00 -6.28
C VAL A 97 -6.81 -8.98 -6.61
N LEU A 98 -5.64 -8.85 -5.95
CA LEU A 98 -4.52 -9.78 -6.16
C LEU A 98 -4.91 -11.22 -5.82
N VAL A 99 -5.61 -11.43 -4.71
CA VAL A 99 -6.16 -12.74 -4.32
C VAL A 99 -7.03 -13.33 -5.43
N GLN A 100 -7.97 -12.54 -5.96
CA GLN A 100 -8.87 -12.99 -7.05
C GLN A 100 -8.10 -13.32 -8.34
N LEU A 101 -7.10 -12.51 -8.70
CA LEU A 101 -6.27 -12.75 -9.89
C LEU A 101 -5.45 -14.03 -9.75
N MET A 102 -4.92 -14.32 -8.57
CA MET A 102 -4.17 -15.55 -8.34
C MET A 102 -5.07 -16.80 -8.37
N GLU A 103 -6.29 -16.70 -7.87
CA GLU A 103 -7.27 -17.78 -8.02
C GLU A 103 -7.68 -17.99 -9.49
N LEU A 104 -7.75 -16.92 -10.28
CA LEU A 104 -8.00 -16.98 -11.72
C LEU A 104 -6.83 -17.61 -12.47
N GLN A 105 -5.58 -17.31 -12.09
CA GLN A 105 -4.38 -17.93 -12.67
C GLN A 105 -4.45 -19.46 -12.58
N LEU A 106 -4.94 -19.99 -11.46
CA LEU A 106 -5.12 -21.43 -11.28
C LEU A 106 -6.12 -22.04 -12.26
N GLN A 107 -7.10 -21.29 -12.73
CA GLN A 107 -8.15 -21.76 -13.66
C GLN A 107 -7.71 -21.68 -15.11
N VAL A 108 -6.92 -20.65 -15.44
CA VAL A 108 -6.49 -20.34 -16.82
C VAL A 108 -5.17 -21.02 -17.17
N PHE A 109 -4.47 -21.61 -16.19
CA PHE A 109 -3.21 -22.33 -16.38
C PHE A 109 -3.22 -23.29 -17.57
N GLY A 110 -2.28 -23.13 -18.50
CA GLY A 110 -2.16 -23.90 -19.74
C GLY A 110 -2.94 -23.33 -20.93
N SER A 111 -3.62 -22.19 -20.77
CA SER A 111 -4.42 -21.55 -21.82
C SER A 111 -3.62 -20.54 -22.67
N GLY A 112 -2.28 -20.54 -22.59
CA GLY A 112 -1.38 -19.71 -23.39
C GLY A 112 -1.68 -18.22 -23.24
N SER A 113 -2.29 -17.61 -24.26
CA SER A 113 -2.56 -16.16 -24.32
C SER A 113 -3.39 -15.61 -23.15
N GLN A 114 -4.33 -16.39 -22.59
CA GLN A 114 -5.10 -15.93 -21.43
C GLN A 114 -4.26 -15.98 -20.13
N GLU A 115 -3.30 -16.89 -20.05
CA GLU A 115 -2.40 -17.02 -18.91
C GLU A 115 -1.46 -15.81 -18.83
N ASP A 116 -0.88 -15.41 -19.97
CA ASP A 116 -0.01 -14.23 -20.05
C ASP A 116 -0.74 -12.95 -19.62
N GLN A 117 -2.00 -12.78 -20.05
CA GLN A 117 -2.82 -11.62 -19.66
C GLN A 117 -3.10 -11.56 -18.15
N VAL A 118 -3.41 -12.71 -17.54
CA VAL A 118 -3.63 -12.77 -16.09
C VAL A 118 -2.32 -12.53 -15.34
N TRP A 119 -1.21 -13.06 -15.84
CA TRP A 119 0.12 -12.83 -15.27
C TRP A 119 0.52 -11.36 -15.30
N ASP A 120 0.34 -10.67 -16.43
CA ASP A 120 0.60 -9.24 -16.57
C ASP A 120 -0.27 -8.42 -15.59
N ALA A 121 -1.55 -8.78 -15.44
CA ALA A 121 -2.45 -8.13 -14.48
C ALA A 121 -2.00 -8.34 -13.02
N ILE A 122 -1.46 -9.52 -12.69
CA ILE A 122 -0.87 -9.79 -11.36
C ILE A 122 0.36 -8.90 -11.14
N MET A 123 1.24 -8.78 -12.13
CA MET A 123 2.43 -7.93 -12.02
C MET A 123 2.06 -6.45 -11.82
N ASP A 124 1.11 -5.94 -12.61
CA ASP A 124 0.65 -4.55 -12.48
C ASP A 124 0.01 -4.31 -11.10
N THR A 125 -0.84 -5.23 -10.64
CA THR A 125 -1.47 -5.13 -9.31
C THR A 125 -0.42 -5.13 -8.20
N ARG A 126 0.61 -5.99 -8.29
CA ARG A 126 1.72 -6.03 -7.32
C ARG A 126 2.52 -4.72 -7.29
N LYS A 127 2.75 -4.10 -8.46
CA LYS A 127 3.36 -2.77 -8.52
C LYS A 127 2.49 -1.73 -7.81
N GLN A 128 1.19 -1.71 -8.08
CA GLN A 128 0.26 -0.78 -7.41
C GLN A 128 0.23 -1.00 -5.88
N ILE A 129 0.30 -2.25 -5.42
CA ILE A 129 0.42 -2.59 -3.98
C ILE A 129 1.71 -2.01 -3.40
N SER A 130 2.84 -2.15 -4.09
CA SER A 130 4.13 -1.59 -3.66
C SER A 130 4.09 -0.06 -3.55
N ASP A 131 3.54 0.62 -4.56
CA ASP A 131 3.36 2.08 -4.55
C ASP A 131 2.44 2.52 -3.40
N CYS A 132 1.36 1.77 -3.15
CA CYS A 132 0.42 2.03 -2.07
C CYS A 132 1.07 1.82 -0.70
N LYS A 133 1.91 0.79 -0.55
CA LYS A 133 2.66 0.51 0.68
C LYS A 133 3.68 1.61 0.99
N ALA A 134 4.36 2.14 -0.03
CA ALA A 134 5.26 3.28 0.13
C ALA A 134 4.52 4.53 0.63
N LYS A 135 3.36 4.86 0.03
CA LYS A 135 2.51 5.97 0.50
C LYS A 135 1.99 5.76 1.92
N LYS A 136 1.61 4.52 2.27
CA LYS A 136 1.17 4.19 3.64
C LYS A 136 2.28 4.53 4.63
N LEU A 137 3.52 4.10 4.37
CA LEU A 137 4.68 4.37 5.24
C LEU A 137 4.97 5.88 5.35
N GLU A 138 4.87 6.62 4.26
CA GLU A 138 5.05 8.08 4.27
C GLU A 138 4.03 8.76 5.19
N PHE A 139 2.74 8.45 5.04
CA PHE A 139 1.70 9.06 5.86
C PHE A 139 1.68 8.56 7.30
N ASP A 140 2.13 7.33 7.56
CA ASP A 140 2.32 6.80 8.91
C ASP A 140 3.39 7.58 9.68
N ALA A 141 4.50 7.94 9.00
CA ALA A 141 5.53 8.81 9.58
C ALA A 141 5.01 10.24 9.85
N ILE A 142 4.21 10.80 8.92
CA ILE A 142 3.57 12.12 9.11
C ILE A 142 2.58 12.08 10.29
N PHE A 143 1.79 11.02 10.39
CA PHE A 143 0.85 10.81 11.49
C PHE A 143 1.58 10.75 12.84
N SER A 144 2.63 9.92 12.93
CA SER A 144 3.46 9.81 14.15
C SER A 144 4.07 11.15 14.56
N SER A 145 4.53 11.95 13.59
CA SER A 145 5.04 13.30 13.86
C SER A 145 3.95 14.24 14.36
N ALA A 146 2.74 14.16 13.80
CA ALA A 146 1.59 14.95 14.24
C ALA A 146 1.13 14.58 15.66
N GLU A 147 1.24 13.31 16.05
CA GLU A 147 0.96 12.87 17.42
C GLU A 147 1.88 13.52 18.43
N ILE A 148 3.20 13.48 18.17
CA ILE A 148 4.21 14.11 19.02
C ILE A 148 3.96 15.62 19.14
N ALA A 149 3.66 16.28 18.02
CA ALA A 149 3.37 17.71 17.98
C ALA A 149 2.10 18.08 18.79
N LEU A 150 1.04 17.27 18.67
CA LEU A 150 -0.20 17.51 19.41
C LEU A 150 -0.03 17.22 20.90
N GLN A 151 0.71 16.17 21.27
CA GLN A 151 1.01 15.89 22.68
C GLN A 151 1.78 17.05 23.32
N ALA A 152 2.88 17.50 22.70
CA ALA A 152 3.66 18.62 23.20
C ALA A 152 2.84 19.92 23.28
N SER A 153 1.98 20.17 22.28
CA SER A 153 1.09 21.34 22.27
C SER A 153 0.03 21.25 23.38
N GLY A 154 -0.51 20.06 23.65
CA GLY A 154 -1.48 19.80 24.72
C GLY A 154 -0.87 20.01 26.11
N GLU A 155 0.36 19.56 26.32
CA GLU A 155 1.12 19.80 27.55
C GLU A 155 1.41 21.29 27.75
N ALA A 156 1.85 22.00 26.70
CA ALA A 156 2.06 23.45 26.75
C ALA A 156 0.75 24.20 27.04
N ALA A 157 -0.38 23.78 26.46
CA ALA A 157 -1.69 24.32 26.77
C ALA A 157 -2.08 24.12 28.24
N HIS A 158 -1.77 22.95 28.81
CA HIS A 158 -2.00 22.69 30.23
C HIS A 158 -1.16 23.62 31.13
N ILE A 159 0.13 23.74 30.87
CA ILE A 159 1.08 24.59 31.64
C ILE A 159 0.67 26.07 31.59
N THR A 160 0.16 26.54 30.46
CA THR A 160 -0.26 27.94 30.25
C THR A 160 -1.68 28.25 30.76
N GLY A 161 -2.36 27.28 31.40
CA GLY A 161 -3.70 27.46 31.95
C GLY A 161 -4.84 27.36 30.92
N ALA A 162 -4.57 26.82 29.73
CA ALA A 162 -5.56 26.37 28.74
C ALA A 162 -5.88 24.87 28.92
N VAL A 163 -6.30 24.49 30.13
CA VAL A 163 -6.55 23.09 30.52
C VAL A 163 -7.51 22.37 29.57
N TYR A 164 -8.59 23.04 29.15
CA TYR A 164 -9.57 22.46 28.21
C TYR A 164 -8.96 22.10 26.85
N ALA A 165 -8.03 22.93 26.34
CA ALA A 165 -7.36 22.63 25.08
C ALA A 165 -6.41 21.42 25.23
N GLY A 166 -5.73 21.29 26.37
CA GLY A 166 -4.92 20.11 26.68
C GLY A 166 -5.75 18.82 26.80
N ILE A 167 -6.91 18.88 27.45
CA ILE A 167 -7.83 17.73 27.54
C ILE A 167 -8.32 17.33 26.14
N ALA A 168 -8.78 18.30 25.35
CA ALA A 168 -9.24 18.05 23.98
C ALA A 168 -8.14 17.43 23.10
N ALA A 169 -6.88 17.90 23.22
CA ALA A 169 -5.74 17.33 22.52
C ALA A 169 -5.58 15.82 22.79
N ASN A 170 -5.68 15.42 24.06
CA ASN A 170 -5.60 14.02 24.46
C ASN A 170 -6.77 13.17 23.95
N GLU A 171 -7.99 13.71 23.97
CA GLU A 171 -9.17 13.03 23.40
C GLU A 171 -9.01 12.81 21.88
N HIS A 172 -8.50 13.81 21.17
CA HIS A 172 -8.20 13.70 19.74
C HIS A 172 -7.14 12.63 19.45
N LEU A 173 -6.04 12.60 20.23
CA LEU A 173 -5.01 11.55 20.11
C LEU A 173 -5.59 10.16 20.36
N PHE A 174 -6.34 9.99 21.45
CA PHE A 174 -6.93 8.70 21.79
C PHE A 174 -7.90 8.21 20.71
N SER A 175 -8.73 9.09 20.17
CA SER A 175 -9.66 8.75 19.09
C SER A 175 -8.91 8.36 17.82
N ALA A 176 -7.91 9.14 17.41
CA ALA A 176 -7.13 8.91 16.20
C ALA A 176 -6.37 7.57 16.25
N THR A 177 -5.65 7.32 17.35
CA THR A 177 -4.91 6.05 17.57
C THR A 177 -5.82 4.83 17.57
N THR A 178 -7.00 4.92 18.19
CA THR A 178 -7.97 3.83 18.22
C THR A 178 -8.48 3.51 16.81
N GLN A 179 -8.83 4.54 16.03
CA GLN A 179 -9.26 4.35 14.64
C GLN A 179 -8.17 3.73 13.78
N LEU A 180 -6.92 4.19 13.94
CA LEU A 180 -5.77 3.65 13.22
C LEU A 180 -5.54 2.18 13.55
N LYS A 181 -5.52 1.81 14.84
CA LYS A 181 -5.35 0.41 15.29
C LYS A 181 -6.42 -0.51 14.73
N HIS A 182 -7.68 -0.06 14.74
CA HIS A 182 -8.77 -0.85 14.17
C HIS A 182 -8.56 -1.12 12.67
N ARG A 183 -8.10 -0.11 11.92
CA ARG A 183 -7.84 -0.24 10.49
C ARG A 183 -6.59 -1.06 10.17
N GLN A 184 -5.55 -0.96 11.01
CA GLN A 184 -4.36 -1.83 10.93
C GLN A 184 -4.74 -3.31 11.06
N SER A 185 -5.63 -3.66 12.00
CA SER A 185 -6.10 -5.04 12.16
C SER A 185 -6.78 -5.59 10.90
N ILE A 186 -7.54 -4.76 10.18
CA ILE A 186 -8.18 -5.17 8.91
C ILE A 186 -7.13 -5.40 7.82
N VAL A 187 -6.10 -4.54 7.75
CA VAL A 187 -4.98 -4.70 6.81
C VAL A 187 -4.24 -6.01 7.09
N GLU A 188 -3.93 -6.30 8.35
CA GLU A 188 -3.25 -7.54 8.75
C GLU A 188 -4.05 -8.78 8.36
N GLU A 189 -5.37 -8.78 8.57
CA GLU A 189 -6.25 -9.89 8.17
C GLU A 189 -6.21 -10.11 6.64
N ALA A 190 -6.23 -9.03 5.85
CA ALA A 190 -6.13 -9.11 4.40
C ALA A 190 -4.76 -9.64 3.93
N GLU A 191 -3.66 -9.27 4.60
CA GLU A 191 -2.32 -9.79 4.30
C GLU A 191 -2.20 -11.28 4.63
N ILE A 192 -2.74 -11.72 5.78
CA ILE A 192 -2.79 -13.14 6.15
C ILE A 192 -3.54 -13.94 5.08
N GLU A 193 -4.68 -13.43 4.60
CA GLU A 193 -5.46 -14.09 3.56
C GLU A 193 -4.69 -14.16 2.23
N LEU A 194 -4.01 -13.09 1.83
CA LEU A 194 -3.14 -13.10 0.65
C LEU A 194 -2.07 -14.19 0.77
N HIS A 195 -1.31 -14.23 1.87
CA HIS A 195 -0.25 -15.22 2.08
C HIS A 195 -0.79 -16.65 2.06
N ARG A 196 -1.98 -16.86 2.62
CA ARG A 196 -2.66 -18.16 2.59
C ARG A 196 -2.99 -18.58 1.15
N VAL A 197 -3.48 -17.66 0.33
CA VAL A 197 -3.81 -17.92 -1.09
C VAL A 197 -2.54 -18.11 -1.92
N GLU A 198 -1.47 -17.35 -1.65
CA GLU A 198 -0.15 -17.51 -2.29
C GLU A 198 0.41 -18.90 -2.07
N ALA A 199 0.44 -19.35 -0.81
CA ALA A 199 0.89 -20.70 -0.47
C ALA A 199 0.06 -21.79 -1.18
N LYS A 200 -1.25 -21.60 -1.32
CA LYS A 200 -2.12 -22.53 -2.05
C LYS A 200 -1.84 -22.53 -3.55
N CYS A 201 -1.65 -21.36 -4.15
CA CYS A 201 -1.40 -21.21 -5.58
C CYS A 201 -0.08 -21.87 -5.96
N ILE A 202 0.99 -21.62 -5.22
CA ILE A 202 2.31 -22.24 -5.41
C ILE A 202 2.20 -23.77 -5.36
N LYS A 203 1.51 -24.31 -4.35
CA LYS A 203 1.31 -25.77 -4.20
C LYS A 203 0.53 -26.39 -5.37
N LYS A 204 -0.45 -25.67 -5.93
CA LYS A 204 -1.29 -26.18 -7.02
C LYS A 204 -0.61 -26.04 -8.38
N LEU A 205 0.03 -24.91 -8.67
CA LEU A 205 0.84 -24.72 -9.89
C LEU A 205 1.95 -25.76 -9.95
N GLY A 206 2.71 -25.93 -8.86
CA GLY A 206 3.79 -26.92 -8.82
C GLY A 206 3.33 -28.37 -8.98
N LYS A 207 2.05 -28.69 -8.71
CA LYS A 207 1.46 -30.00 -9.04
C LYS A 207 1.08 -30.10 -10.52
N LYS A 208 0.42 -29.07 -11.06
CA LYS A 208 0.02 -29.03 -12.47
C LYS A 208 1.22 -29.08 -13.42
N ASP A 209 2.31 -28.38 -13.10
CA ASP A 209 3.56 -28.40 -13.86
C ASP A 209 4.23 -29.78 -13.92
N LYS A 210 4.21 -30.50 -12.79
CA LYS A 210 4.74 -31.88 -12.76
C LYS A 210 3.89 -32.82 -13.61
N GLN A 211 2.58 -32.58 -13.64
CA GLN A 211 1.61 -33.39 -14.38
C GLN A 211 1.74 -33.16 -15.89
N THR A 212 1.76 -31.91 -16.35
CA THR A 212 1.97 -31.55 -17.76
C THR A 212 3.32 -32.05 -18.29
N LYS A 213 4.38 -32.01 -17.46
CA LYS A 213 5.71 -32.54 -17.84
C LYS A 213 5.75 -34.08 -17.90
N SER A 214 4.95 -34.77 -17.10
CA SER A 214 4.83 -36.23 -17.15
C SER A 214 4.03 -36.72 -18.36
N GLU A 215 2.95 -36.02 -18.72
CA GLU A 215 2.11 -36.32 -19.89
C GLU A 215 2.85 -36.03 -21.21
N ALA A 216 3.64 -34.95 -21.27
CA ALA A 216 4.49 -34.65 -22.44
C ALA A 216 5.59 -35.70 -22.68
N SER A 217 6.05 -36.40 -21.64
CA SER A 217 7.07 -37.45 -21.72
C SER A 217 6.51 -38.82 -22.16
N SER A 218 5.21 -39.07 -21.94
CA SER A 218 4.56 -40.31 -22.39
C SER A 218 4.13 -40.32 -23.87
N VAL A 219 3.98 -39.16 -24.51
CA VAL A 219 3.53 -39.05 -25.92
C VAL A 219 4.67 -39.27 -26.93
N VAL A 220 5.93 -39.24 -26.50
CA VAL A 220 7.10 -39.36 -27.40
C VAL A 220 7.54 -40.82 -27.64
N ARG A 221 6.74 -41.84 -27.29
CA ARG A 221 7.13 -43.26 -27.34
C ARG A 221 6.34 -44.17 -28.28
N GLU A 222 5.45 -43.66 -29.13
CA GLU A 222 4.63 -44.50 -30.02
C GLU A 222 5.00 -44.50 -31.51
N ASP A 223 6.04 -43.79 -31.96
CA ASP A 223 6.46 -43.78 -33.38
C ASP A 223 7.72 -44.62 -33.71
N ASP A 224 8.36 -45.27 -32.74
CA ASP A 224 9.51 -46.16 -33.00
C ASP A 224 9.08 -47.62 -32.90
N LEU A 225 8.54 -48.19 -34.00
CA LEU A 225 8.71 -49.61 -34.37
C LEU A 225 8.12 -49.90 -35.77
N LEU A 226 8.95 -50.55 -36.60
CA LEU A 226 8.79 -51.00 -38.01
C LEU A 226 9.35 -49.96 -39.03
N SER A 227 10.41 -50.22 -39.80
CA SER A 227 11.03 -51.47 -40.23
C SER A 227 12.44 -51.24 -40.81
N GLU A 228 13.29 -52.26 -40.68
CA GLU A 228 14.67 -52.36 -41.19
C GLU A 228 14.84 -52.16 -42.71
N SER A 229 16.06 -51.72 -43.05
CA SER A 229 16.69 -51.43 -44.37
C SER A 229 16.88 -52.68 -45.26
N PRO A 230 17.41 -52.63 -46.53
CA PRO A 230 18.86 -52.35 -46.78
C PRO A 230 19.32 -51.73 -48.14
N LYS A 231 20.34 -50.84 -48.03
CA LYS A 231 21.59 -50.63 -48.80
C LYS A 231 21.62 -50.48 -50.35
N LEU A 232 22.34 -49.45 -50.87
CA LEU A 232 23.70 -49.54 -51.48
C LEU A 232 24.26 -48.18 -52.00
N SER A 233 25.58 -47.95 -51.79
CA SER A 233 26.60 -47.16 -52.57
C SER A 233 26.35 -45.67 -52.91
N ASP A 234 27.31 -44.73 -52.99
CA ASP A 234 28.77 -44.70 -52.95
C ASP A 234 29.28 -43.23 -52.84
N HIS A 235 30.52 -43.03 -52.35
CA HIS A 235 31.50 -41.95 -52.63
C HIS A 235 31.16 -40.45 -52.33
N GLN A 236 32.04 -39.53 -51.91
CA GLN A 236 33.48 -39.48 -51.57
C GLN A 236 33.79 -38.07 -50.96
N LYS A 237 34.84 -37.97 -50.10
CA LYS A 237 35.66 -36.76 -49.75
C LYS A 237 34.94 -35.58 -49.05
N GLY A 238 35.45 -34.95 -47.99
CA GLY A 238 36.79 -34.85 -47.43
C GLY A 238 37.01 -33.36 -47.07
N THR A 239 37.35 -33.05 -45.83
CA THR A 239 38.42 -32.12 -45.36
C THR A 239 38.21 -31.73 -43.89
N THR A 240 39.29 -31.90 -43.14
CA THR A 240 39.70 -31.37 -41.85
C THR A 240 39.40 -29.88 -41.63
N ASN A 241 39.03 -29.47 -40.40
CA ASN A 241 39.88 -28.56 -39.62
C ASN A 241 39.55 -28.46 -38.11
N HIS A 242 40.58 -28.09 -37.37
CA HIS A 242 40.73 -28.07 -35.92
C HIS A 242 40.48 -26.68 -35.30
N ASN A 243 40.38 -26.65 -33.95
CA ASN A 243 40.50 -25.53 -32.99
C ASN A 243 39.21 -24.74 -32.68
N ASN A 244 38.66 -24.76 -31.46
CA ASN A 244 39.17 -24.38 -30.12
C ASN A 244 39.34 -22.86 -29.92
N SER A 245 38.48 -22.26 -29.09
CA SER A 245 38.82 -21.48 -27.88
C SER A 245 37.72 -20.49 -27.47
N ASN A 246 37.28 -20.68 -26.22
CA ASN A 246 37.02 -19.71 -25.13
C ASN A 246 36.34 -18.35 -25.38
N ASN A 247 35.29 -18.10 -24.56
CA ASN A 247 35.14 -17.00 -23.57
C ASN A 247 33.74 -17.19 -22.95
N GLN A 248 33.49 -17.48 -21.66
CA GLN A 248 33.96 -16.95 -20.36
C GLN A 248 33.53 -15.50 -20.10
N SER A 249 32.47 -15.37 -19.28
CA SER A 249 32.10 -14.28 -18.34
C SER A 249 30.55 -14.25 -18.20
N ASP A 250 29.83 -14.30 -17.07
CA ASP A 250 30.10 -14.19 -15.62
C ASP A 250 28.91 -14.88 -14.90
N GLU A 251 29.12 -15.78 -13.95
CA GLU A 251 29.07 -15.52 -12.50
C GLU A 251 27.98 -14.53 -12.05
N ASN A 252 26.92 -15.07 -11.42
CA ASN A 252 26.26 -14.49 -10.25
C ASN A 252 25.39 -15.57 -9.58
N ASP A 253 26.06 -16.50 -8.92
CA ASP A 253 25.51 -17.19 -7.76
C ASP A 253 25.63 -16.25 -6.56
N ILE A 254 24.51 -15.76 -6.03
CA ILE A 254 24.44 -15.27 -4.66
C ILE A 254 23.36 -16.08 -3.95
N ILE A 255 23.82 -17.06 -3.18
CA ILE A 255 23.11 -17.60 -2.02
C ILE A 255 23.32 -16.63 -0.87
N LEU A 256 22.23 -16.25 -0.18
CA LEU A 256 22.08 -16.13 1.28
C LEU A 256 20.65 -15.55 1.50
N GLY A 257 19.75 -16.15 2.26
CA GLY A 257 19.98 -16.81 3.55
C GLY A 257 20.00 -15.75 4.64
N ASP A 258 18.95 -15.76 5.47
CA ASP A 258 18.91 -15.26 6.84
C ASP A 258 19.05 -13.75 7.09
N ILE A 259 17.91 -13.06 7.32
CA ILE A 259 17.79 -11.98 8.32
C ILE A 259 16.39 -12.04 8.93
N PHE A 260 16.27 -12.63 10.12
CA PHE A 260 15.53 -12.17 11.32
C PHE A 260 15.23 -13.36 12.25
N GLU A 261 16.25 -13.74 13.04
CA GLU A 261 16.07 -14.21 14.41
C GLU A 261 16.94 -13.34 15.32
N ASP A 262 16.54 -13.28 16.59
CA ASP A 262 17.11 -12.58 17.74
C ASP A 262 16.73 -11.11 17.96
N GLU A 263 15.66 -10.91 18.74
CA GLU A 263 15.80 -10.19 20.01
C GLU A 263 14.77 -10.72 21.04
N ALA A 264 15.21 -11.75 21.77
CA ALA A 264 14.63 -12.15 23.03
C ALA A 264 15.21 -11.25 24.14
N TYR A 265 14.38 -10.39 24.73
CA TYR A 265 14.68 -9.78 26.02
C TYR A 265 13.94 -10.54 27.12
N THR A 266 14.66 -11.47 27.75
CA THR A 266 14.38 -11.91 29.12
C THR A 266 15.30 -11.16 30.06
N GLU A 267 14.75 -10.29 30.90
CA GLU A 267 15.41 -9.87 32.13
C GLU A 267 14.42 -10.07 33.29
N ASN A 268 14.64 -11.18 34.01
CA ASN A 268 14.11 -11.40 35.34
C ASN A 268 15.21 -11.00 36.34
N ALA A 269 14.91 -10.14 37.29
CA ALA A 269 15.36 -10.17 38.70
C ALA A 269 14.86 -8.87 39.38
N GLU A 270 13.87 -8.98 40.27
CA GLU A 270 14.05 -8.86 41.72
C GLU A 270 14.16 -7.40 42.20
N GLU A 271 13.17 -6.90 42.93
CA GLU A 271 13.26 -6.83 44.39
C GLU A 271 11.96 -6.32 45.02
N ASP A 272 11.64 -6.95 46.15
CA ASP A 272 10.66 -6.57 47.16
C ASP A 272 10.58 -5.05 47.40
N PHE A 273 9.36 -4.52 47.60
CA PHE A 273 9.04 -3.86 48.89
C PHE A 273 7.55 -3.52 49.05
N SER A 274 7.10 -3.79 50.27
CA SER A 274 6.03 -3.12 51.02
C SER A 274 4.62 -3.72 50.96
N SER A 275 4.42 -4.69 51.87
CA SER A 275 3.26 -4.67 52.76
C SER A 275 3.52 -3.70 53.92
N LYS A 276 2.66 -2.68 54.06
CA LYS A 276 2.17 -2.12 55.33
C LYS A 276 0.97 -1.23 55.06
#